data_AF-A0A967VSV1-F1
#
_entry.id   AF-A0A967VSV1-F1
#
_cell.length_a   1.000
_cell.length_b   1.000
_cell.length_c   1.000
_cell.angle_alpha   90.00
_cell.angle_beta   90.00
_cell.angle_gamma   90.00
#
_symmetry.space_group_name_H-M   'P 1'
#
loop_
_entity.id
_entity.type
_entity.pdbx_description
1 polymer ?
#
loop_
_entity_poly.entity_id
_entity_poly.type
_entity_poly.pdbx_seq_one_letter_code
_entity_poly.pdbx_strand_id
1 'polypeptide(L)'
;FGEGGTVRLDVGVGEVEDGMYGVTSPPAVVGDVVVVGSSMGDNRRVDMERGVVRGYGARSGALLWAWDPIPRSPDDPAFAEWSP
;
A
#
# COMPACT_ATOMS: atom_id res chain seq x y z
N PHE A 1 4.89 -13.05 -12.28
CA PHE A 1 4.37 -12.16 -11.23
C PHE A 1 5.53 -11.31 -10.71
N GLY A 2 5.49 -10.01 -10.97
CA GLY A 2 6.56 -9.06 -10.66
C GLY A 2 7.91 -9.53 -11.15
N GLU A 3 8.93 -9.26 -10.34
CA GLU A 3 10.31 -9.70 -10.57
C GLU A 3 10.55 -11.00 -9.80
N GLY A 4 10.85 -12.09 -10.51
CA GLY A 4 11.16 -13.38 -9.88
C GLY A 4 10.04 -13.97 -9.01
N GLY A 5 8.78 -13.62 -9.26
CA GLY A 5 7.65 -14.06 -8.44
C GLY A 5 7.27 -13.10 -7.31
N THR A 6 7.92 -11.94 -7.20
CA THR A 6 7.77 -11.01 -6.08
C THR A 6 7.46 -9.58 -6.54
N VAL A 7 6.69 -8.85 -5.74
CA VAL A 7 6.46 -7.41 -5.89
C VAL A 7 6.93 -6.66 -4.65
N ARG A 8 7.36 -5.41 -4.82
CA ARG A 8 7.77 -4.53 -3.73
C ARG A 8 6.55 -3.77 -3.20
N LEU A 9 6.29 -3.85 -1.89
CA LEU A 9 5.15 -3.18 -1.25
C LEU A 9 5.53 -1.84 -0.59
N ASP A 10 6.82 -1.58 -0.45
CA ASP A 10 7.41 -0.42 0.22
C ASP A 10 7.66 0.77 -0.72
N VAL A 11 7.34 0.64 -2.01
CA VAL A 11 7.49 1.75 -2.95
C VAL A 11 6.44 2.83 -2.67
N GLY A 12 6.90 4.05 -2.42
CA GLY A 12 6.06 5.24 -2.24
C GLY A 12 5.41 5.37 -0.86
N VAL A 13 5.85 4.61 0.15
CA VAL A 13 5.24 4.64 1.50
C VAL A 13 5.97 5.53 2.52
N GLY A 14 7.02 6.22 2.10
CA GLY A 14 7.91 6.98 2.99
C GLY A 14 9.16 6.19 3.37
N GLU A 15 9.80 6.59 4.47
CA GLU A 15 10.96 5.88 5.02
C GLU A 15 10.51 4.56 5.65
N VAL A 16 11.13 3.45 5.25
CA VAL A 16 10.80 2.11 5.75
C VAL A 16 11.98 1.58 6.52
N GLU A 17 11.75 1.24 7.79
CA GLU A 17 12.73 0.50 8.58
C GLU A 17 12.58 -1.01 8.37
N ASP A 18 13.70 -1.72 8.39
CA ASP A 18 13.72 -3.17 8.14
C ASP A 18 12.79 -3.92 9.10
N GLY A 19 11.89 -4.71 8.51
CA GLY A 19 10.90 -5.51 9.23
C GLY A 19 9.67 -4.73 9.72
N MET A 20 9.60 -3.41 9.50
CA MET A 20 8.49 -2.57 9.99
C MET A 20 7.34 -2.41 9.00
N TYR A 21 7.52 -2.85 7.75
CA TYR A 21 6.48 -2.82 6.72
C TYR A 21 6.31 -4.20 6.08
N GLY A 22 5.08 -4.68 6.00
CA GLY A 22 4.80 -6.02 5.50
C GLY A 22 3.32 -6.27 5.21
N VAL A 23 2.93 -7.55 5.26
CA VAL A 23 1.54 -7.97 5.16
C VAL A 23 1.31 -9.16 6.10
N THR A 24 0.28 -9.08 6.95
CA THR A 24 -0.07 -10.15 7.90
C THR A 24 -1.28 -10.97 7.45
N SER A 25 -2.05 -10.46 6.50
CA SER A 25 -3.25 -11.11 5.97
C SER A 25 -3.01 -11.67 4.57
N PRO A 26 -3.68 -12.78 4.20
CA PRO A 26 -3.66 -13.25 2.82
C PRO A 26 -4.19 -12.17 1.85
N PRO A 27 -3.64 -12.09 0.62
CA PRO A 27 -4.18 -11.20 -0.39
C PRO A 27 -5.55 -11.68 -0.89
N ALA A 28 -6.40 -10.76 -1.30
CA ALA A 28 -7.67 -11.08 -1.96
C ALA A 28 -7.48 -11.12 -3.48
N VAL A 29 -8.16 -12.02 -4.18
CA VAL A 29 -8.15 -12.06 -5.66
C VAL A 29 -9.55 -11.74 -6.17
N VAL A 30 -9.66 -10.71 -7.01
CA VAL A 30 -10.92 -10.28 -7.62
C VAL A 30 -10.69 -10.11 -9.12
N GLY A 31 -11.28 -11.00 -9.92
CA GLY A 31 -10.99 -11.08 -11.36
C GLY A 31 -9.51 -11.36 -11.62
N ASP A 32 -8.87 -10.55 -12.46
CA ASP A 32 -7.43 -10.61 -12.75
C ASP A 32 -6.58 -9.70 -11.82
N VAL A 33 -7.11 -9.28 -10.66
CA VAL A 33 -6.42 -8.39 -9.72
C VAL A 33 -6.15 -9.08 -8.38
N VAL A 34 -4.89 -9.05 -7.95
CA VAL A 34 -4.47 -9.40 -6.59
C VAL A 34 -4.42 -8.13 -5.75
N VAL A 35 -5.25 -8.06 -4.71
CA VAL A 35 -5.36 -6.93 -3.79
C VAL A 35 -4.60 -7.24 -2.51
N VAL A 36 -3.68 -6.35 -2.15
CA VAL A 36 -2.82 -6.50 -0.96
C VAL A 36 -2.87 -5.20 -0.15
N GLY A 37 -3.14 -5.34 1.14
CA GLY A 37 -3.02 -4.24 2.11
C GLY A 37 -1.59 -4.10 2.64
N SER A 38 -1.48 -3.54 3.83
CA SER A 38 -0.20 -3.30 4.51
C SER A 38 -0.33 -3.57 6.00
N SER A 39 0.74 -4.06 6.62
CA SER A 39 0.93 -4.07 8.07
C SER A 39 2.13 -3.21 8.42
N MET A 40 2.03 -2.44 9.50
CA MET A 40 3.09 -1.54 9.98
C MET A 40 3.36 -1.79 11.46
N GLY A 41 4.62 -1.74 11.87
CA GLY A 41 4.97 -1.80 13.29
C GLY A 41 4.66 -0.47 13.97
N ASP A 42 3.60 -0.41 14.80
CA ASP A 42 3.11 0.81 15.43
C ASP A 42 3.97 1.33 16.61
N ASN A 43 3.63 2.52 17.12
CA ASN A 43 4.21 3.16 18.32
C ASN A 43 5.71 3.51 18.27
N ARG A 44 6.29 3.67 17.07
CA ARG A 44 7.73 3.94 16.92
C ARG A 44 8.07 5.41 16.65
N ARG A 45 7.25 6.09 15.84
CA ARG A 45 7.42 7.49 15.45
C ARG A 45 6.07 8.11 15.06
N VAL A 46 6.05 9.44 14.90
CA VAL A 46 4.84 10.18 14.51
C VAL A 46 4.59 10.15 13.00
N ASP A 47 5.66 10.01 12.22
CA ASP A 47 5.70 9.98 10.76
C ASP A 47 5.91 8.54 10.26
N MET A 48 4.96 7.67 10.58
CA MET A 48 4.98 6.26 10.17
C MET A 48 4.88 6.08 8.66
N GLU A 49 5.22 4.88 8.19
CA GLU A 49 4.95 4.42 6.84
C GLU A 49 3.46 4.61 6.47
N ARG A 50 3.16 4.69 5.18
CA ARG A 50 1.79 4.88 4.69
C ARG A 50 1.08 3.54 4.51
N GLY A 51 -0.15 3.45 5.04
CA GLY A 51 -1.01 2.27 4.93
C GLY A 51 -1.66 2.12 3.55
N VAL A 52 -0.87 1.92 2.49
CA VAL A 52 -1.35 1.91 1.10
C VAL A 52 -1.85 0.53 0.69
N VAL A 53 -3.07 0.47 0.16
CA VAL A 53 -3.64 -0.73 -0.48
C VAL A 53 -3.30 -0.72 -1.97
N ARG A 54 -2.91 -1.86 -2.53
CA ARG A 54 -2.48 -1.97 -3.93
C ARG A 54 -3.20 -3.09 -4.67
N GLY A 55 -3.45 -2.85 -5.95
CA GLY A 55 -3.91 -3.85 -6.90
C GLY A 55 -2.84 -4.18 -7.92
N TYR A 56 -2.50 -5.47 -8.03
CA TYR A 56 -1.55 -5.99 -9.01
C TYR A 56 -2.24 -6.90 -10.02
N GLY A 57 -1.81 -6.86 -11.28
CA GLY A 57 -2.27 -7.83 -12.27
C GLY A 57 -1.86 -9.24 -11.85
N ALA A 58 -2.80 -10.18 -11.76
CA ALA A 58 -2.57 -11.52 -11.20
C ALA A 58 -1.52 -12.34 -11.97
N ARG A 59 -1.35 -12.09 -13.28
CA ARG A 59 -0.39 -12.81 -14.12
C ARG A 59 0.97 -12.10 -14.15
N SER A 60 0.96 -10.80 -14.41
CA SER A 60 2.17 -10.00 -14.60
C SER A 60 2.79 -9.55 -13.28
N GLY A 61 1.99 -9.32 -12.23
CA GLY A 61 2.38 -8.58 -11.03
C GLY A 61 2.62 -7.08 -11.29
N ALA A 62 2.19 -6.55 -12.43
CA ALA A 62 2.26 -5.12 -12.71
C ALA A 62 1.32 -4.36 -11.76
N LEU A 63 1.80 -3.23 -11.21
CA LEU A 63 0.97 -2.34 -10.41
C LEU A 63 -0.12 -1.73 -11.30
N LEU A 64 -1.38 -1.96 -10.96
CA LEU A 64 -2.53 -1.42 -11.68
C LEU A 64 -3.04 -0.13 -11.02
N TRP A 65 -3.08 -0.13 -9.69
CA TRP A 65 -3.50 1.01 -8.88
C TRP A 65 -2.94 0.91 -7.46
N ALA A 66 -2.86 2.05 -6.79
CA ALA A 66 -2.54 2.19 -5.38
C ALA A 66 -3.51 3.19 -4.74
N TRP A 67 -3.89 2.95 -3.49
CA TRP A 67 -4.80 3.79 -2.73
C TRP A 67 -4.19 4.10 -1.36
N ASP A 68 -3.93 5.38 -1.11
CA ASP A 68 -3.57 5.92 0.20
C ASP A 68 -4.88 6.43 0.85
N PRO A 69 -5.31 5.88 1.99
CA PRO A 69 -6.58 6.26 2.61
C PRO A 69 -6.57 7.65 3.26
N ILE A 70 -5.38 8.26 3.44
CA ILE A 70 -5.24 9.58 4.07
C ILE A 70 -4.84 10.60 2.99
N PRO A 71 -5.74 11.53 2.61
CA PRO A 71 -5.42 12.62 1.69
C PRO A 71 -4.24 13.44 2.20
N ARG A 72 -3.27 13.71 1.32
CA ARG A 72 -2.03 14.41 1.68
C ARG A 72 -1.87 15.79 1.04
N SER A 73 -2.67 16.10 0.04
CA SER A 73 -2.64 17.36 -0.71
C SER A 73 -4.07 17.90 -0.84
N PRO A 74 -4.28 19.23 -0.82
CA PRO A 74 -5.55 19.84 -1.20
C PRO A 74 -6.06 19.46 -2.59
N ASP A 75 -5.17 18.98 -3.47
CA ASP A 75 -5.54 18.50 -4.81
C ASP A 75 -6.17 17.10 -4.80
N ASP A 76 -6.09 16.37 -3.68
CA ASP A 76 -6.78 15.10 -3.51
C ASP A 76 -8.28 15.37 -3.36
N PRO A 77 -9.16 14.79 -4.21
CA PRO A 77 -10.60 15.02 -4.13
C PRO A 77 -11.21 14.70 -2.77
N ALA A 78 -10.62 13.77 -2.01
CA ALA A 78 -11.09 13.41 -0.68
C ALA A 78 -10.61 14.38 0.42
N PHE A 79 -9.68 15.30 0.13
CA PHE A 79 -9.10 16.21 1.13
C PHE A 79 -10.14 17.12 1.79
N ALA A 80 -11.08 17.65 1.01
CA ALA A 80 -12.11 18.55 1.53
C ALA A 80 -13.12 17.86 2.46
N GLU A 81 -13.29 16.54 2.32
CA GLU A 81 -14.21 15.73 3.12
C GLU A 81 -13.50 15.05 4.31
N TRP A 82 -12.16 15.05 4.32
CA TRP A 82 -11.36 14.40 5.35
C TRP A 82 -11.27 15.28 6.60
N SER A 83 -11.86 14.81 7.71
CA SER A 83 -11.69 15.40 9.05
C SER A 83 -10.73 14.54 9.87
N PRO A 84 -9.56 15.08 10.29
CA PRO A 84 -8.60 14.35 11.12
C PRO A 84 -9.13 13.97 12.50
#